data_AF-A0A9X8VIB0-F1
#
_entry.id   AF-A0A9X8VIB0-F1
#
_cell.length_a   1.000
_cell.length_b   1.000
_cell.length_c   1.000
_cell.angle_alpha   90.00
_cell.angle_beta   90.00
_cell.angle_gamma   90.00
#
_symmetry.space_group_name_H-M   'P 1'
#
loop_
_entity.id
_entity.type
_entity.pdbx_description
1 polymer ?
#
loop_
_entity_poly.entity_id
_entity_poly.type
_entity_poly.pdbx_seq_one_letter_code
_entity_poly.pdbx_strand_id
1 'polypeptide(L)' 'APDDELRKWFHQHTDQWEAFETRYRQQLAANDAWQPLVALLRQGQALTLLYGSKDTEHNQGVVLREFLLAQL' A
#
# COMPACT_ATOMS: atom_id res chain seq x y z
N ALA A 1 -6.76 1.79 0.16
CA ALA A 1 -6.73 0.35 -0.16
C ALA A 1 -6.57 0.18 -1.67
N PRO A 2 -6.04 -0.94 -2.20
CA PRO A 2 -6.01 -1.18 -3.64
C PRO A 2 -7.43 -1.35 -4.18
N ASP A 3 -7.60 -1.03 -5.46
CA ASP A 3 -8.88 -1.19 -6.14
C ASP A 3 -9.31 -2.67 -6.20
N ASP A 4 -10.61 -2.89 -6.34
CA ASP A 4 -11.18 -4.24 -6.33
C ASP A 4 -10.65 -5.11 -7.48
N GLU A 5 -10.38 -4.52 -8.65
CA GLU A 5 -9.80 -5.24 -9.78
C GLU A 5 -8.36 -5.70 -9.49
N LEU A 6 -7.54 -4.81 -8.92
CA LEU A 6 -6.16 -5.14 -8.56
C LEU A 6 -6.10 -6.20 -7.45
N ARG A 7 -7.01 -6.11 -6.48
CA ARG A 7 -7.14 -7.11 -5.41
C ARG A 7 -7.52 -8.48 -5.96
N LYS A 8 -8.54 -8.56 -6.82
CA LYS A 8 -8.96 -9.81 -7.47
C LYS A 8 -7.85 -10.39 -8.34
N TRP A 9 -7.14 -9.53 -9.08
CA TRP A 9 -6.02 -9.95 -9.91
C TRP A 9 -4.90 -10.60 -9.08
N PHE A 10 -4.52 -9.98 -7.96
CA PHE A 10 -3.49 -10.54 -7.09
C PHE A 10 -3.91 -11.85 -6.41
N HIS A 11 -5.18 -12.00 -6.03
CA HIS A 11 -5.69 -13.28 -5.53
C HIS A 11 -5.58 -14.43 -6.54
N GLN A 12 -5.53 -14.14 -7.84
CA GLN A 12 -5.34 -15.13 -8.91
C GLN A 12 -3.87 -15.33 -9.29
N HIS A 13 -2.99 -14.40 -8.93
CA HIS A 13 -1.57 -14.37 -9.31
C HIS A 13 -0.71 -14.07 -8.07
N THR A 14 -0.87 -14.88 -7.02
CA THR A 14 -0.19 -14.66 -5.73
C THR A 14 1.33 -14.78 -5.84
N ASP A 15 1.82 -15.42 -6.89
CA ASP A 15 3.22 -15.51 -7.30
C ASP A 15 3.76 -14.21 -7.92
N GLN A 16 2.89 -13.30 -8.36
CA GLN A 16 3.26 -12.04 -9.02
C GLN A 16 3.25 -10.85 -8.06
N TRP A 17 3.94 -10.99 -6.92
CA TRP A 17 4.03 -9.95 -5.90
C TRP A 17 4.60 -8.62 -6.42
N GLU A 18 5.74 -8.65 -7.09
CA GLU A 18 6.41 -7.44 -7.59
C GLU A 18 5.54 -6.63 -8.56
N ALA A 19 4.75 -7.34 -9.38
CA ALA A 19 3.81 -6.71 -10.31
C ALA A 19 2.61 -6.10 -9.56
N PHE A 20 2.10 -6.76 -8.52
CA PHE A 20 1.06 -6.18 -7.66
C PHE A 20 1.56 -4.91 -6.96
N GLU A 21 2.76 -4.97 -6.38
CA GLU A 21 3.38 -3.84 -5.70
C GLU A 21 3.54 -2.65 -6.65
N THR A 22 4.10 -2.88 -7.83
CA THR A 22 4.29 -1.83 -8.85
C THR A 22 2.97 -1.17 -9.24
N ARG A 23 1.94 -1.98 -9.54
CA ARG A 23 0.62 -1.47 -9.91
C ARG A 23 -0.03 -0.70 -8.75
N TYR A 24 0.10 -1.20 -7.53
CA TYR A 24 -0.50 -0.53 -6.38
C TYR A 24 0.20 0.80 -6.08
N ARG A 25 1.53 0.86 -6.17
CA ARG A 25 2.30 2.12 -6.06
C ARG A 25 1.88 3.13 -7.13
N GLN A 26 1.63 2.70 -8.36
CA GLN A 26 1.10 3.56 -9.42
C GLN A 26 -0.29 4.11 -9.08
N GLN A 27 -1.19 3.27 -8.54
CA GLN A 27 -2.50 3.73 -8.07
C GLN A 27 -2.40 4.77 -6.95
N LEU A 28 -1.48 4.55 -5.99
CA LEU A 28 -1.21 5.50 -4.91
C LEU A 28 -0.66 6.83 -5.45
N ALA A 29 0.27 6.78 -6.41
CA ALA A 29 0.85 7.98 -7.03
C ALA A 29 -0.14 8.74 -7.92
N ALA A 30 -1.18 8.08 -8.43
CA ALA A 30 -2.22 8.71 -9.25
C ALA A 30 -3.25 9.53 -8.45
N ASN A 31 -3.19 9.49 -7.11
CA ASN A 31 -4.04 10.33 -6.25
C ASN A 31 -3.23 10.96 -5.12
N ASP A 32 -3.82 11.94 -4.45
CA ASP A 32 -3.15 12.70 -3.37
C ASP A 32 -3.66 12.32 -1.97
N ALA A 33 -4.45 11.26 -1.83
CA ALA A 33 -5.08 10.88 -0.56
C ALA A 33 -4.07 10.44 0.51
N TRP A 34 -2.84 10.11 0.11
CA TRP A 34 -1.74 9.75 1.00
C TRP A 34 -1.02 10.97 1.60
N GLN A 35 -1.14 12.16 1.02
CA GLN A 35 -0.41 13.34 1.47
C GLN A 35 -0.68 13.71 2.94
N PRO A 36 -1.94 13.67 3.45
CA PRO A 36 -2.21 13.93 4.86
C PRO A 36 -1.53 12.93 5.79
N LEU A 37 -1.39 11.67 5.37
CA LEU A 37 -0.74 10.63 6.18
C LEU A 37 0.76 10.94 6.36
N VAL A 38 1.44 11.36 5.27
CA VAL A 38 2.84 11.78 5.32
C VAL A 38 3.00 13.02 6.20
N ALA A 39 2.06 13.96 6.15
CA ALA A 39 2.08 15.14 7.02
C ALA A 39 2.03 14.76 8.51
N LEU A 40 1.16 13.81 8.89
CA LEU A 40 1.07 13.31 10.27
C LEU A 40 2.37 12.60 10.70
N LEU A 41 2.95 11.78 9.81
CA LEU A 41 4.22 11.10 10.09
C LEU A 41 5.38 12.11 10.29
N ARG A 42 5.44 13.17 9.49
CA ARG A 42 6.43 14.26 9.65
C ARG A 42 6.28 15.03 10.96
N GLN A 43 5.08 15.06 11.52
CA GLN A 43 4.82 15.62 12.85
C GLN A 43 5.20 14.65 13.99
N GLY A 44 5.79 13.49 13.68
CA GLY A 44 6.18 12.48 14.66
C GLY A 44 5.02 11.62 15.15
N GLN A 45 3.86 11.67 14.49
CA GLN A 45 2.74 10.81 14.85
C GLN A 45 2.93 9.39 14.32
N ALA A 46 2.54 8.40 15.13
CA ALA A 46 2.50 7.01 14.69
C ALA A 46 1.20 6.74 13.90
N LEU A 47 1.33 6.02 12.78
CA LEU A 47 0.20 5.52 12.01
C LEU A 47 0.12 3.99 12.13
N THR A 48 -1.07 3.50 12.46
CA THR A 48 -1.38 2.06 12.49
C THR A 48 -2.11 1.68 11.21
N LEU A 49 -1.49 0.85 10.37
CA LEU A 49 -2.10 0.33 9.15
C LEU A 49 -2.75 -1.02 9.42
N LEU A 50 -4.06 -1.12 9.18
CA LEU A 50 -4.80 -2.36 9.30
C LEU A 50 -4.88 -3.05 7.94
N TYR A 51 -4.65 -4.36 7.92
CA TYR A 51 -4.77 -5.19 6.72
C TYR A 51 -5.51 -6.49 7.03
N GLY A 52 -6.15 -7.06 6.01
CA GLY A 52 -6.96 -8.28 6.11
C GLY A 52 -6.40 -9.42 5.25
N SER A 53 -5.08 -9.64 5.31
CA SER A 53 -4.40 -10.74 4.61
C SER A 53 -3.86 -11.72 5.63
N LYS A 54 -3.85 -13.01 5.28
CA LYS A 54 -3.15 -14.05 6.07
C LYS A 54 -1.63 -13.94 5.92
N ASP A 55 -1.17 -13.41 4.79
CA ASP A 55 0.24 -13.15 4.53
C ASP A 55 0.64 -11.80 5.15
N THR A 56 1.54 -11.85 6.11
CA THR A 56 2.03 -10.68 6.85
C THR A 56 3.16 -9.96 6.12
N GLU A 57 3.84 -10.65 5.20
CA GLU A 57 4.98 -10.13 4.43
C GLU A 57 4.52 -9.54 3.09
N HIS A 58 3.62 -10.25 2.39
CA HIS A 58 3.10 -9.84 1.09
C HIS A 58 1.63 -9.41 1.19
N ASN A 59 1.40 -8.17 1.64
CA ASN A 59 0.07 -7.59 1.67
C ASN A 59 0.06 -6.08 1.35
N GLN A 60 -1.14 -5.57 1.03
CA GLN A 60 -1.33 -4.16 0.70
C GLN A 60 -0.89 -3.18 1.79
N GLY A 61 -0.91 -3.61 3.06
CA GLY A 61 -0.46 -2.79 4.18
C GLY A 61 1.04 -2.54 4.15
N VAL A 62 1.83 -3.57 3.81
CA VAL A 62 3.28 -3.45 3.63
C VAL A 62 3.62 -2.49 2.49
N VAL A 63 2.96 -2.64 1.33
CA VAL A 63 3.18 -1.74 0.18
C VAL A 63 2.82 -0.29 0.53
N LEU A 64 1.69 -0.07 1.21
CA LEU A 64 1.29 1.27 1.63
C LEU A 64 2.28 1.86 2.64
N ARG A 65 2.75 1.06 3.61
CA ARG A 65 3.79 1.48 4.57
C ARG A 65 5.05 1.95 3.85
N GLU A 66 5.58 1.12 2.96
CA GLU A 66 6.81 1.43 2.23
C GLU A 66 6.64 2.64 1.33
N PHE A 67 5.49 2.76 0.66
CA PHE A 67 5.16 3.93 -0.14
C PHE A 67 5.16 5.20 0.71
N LEU A 68 4.50 5.21 1.88
CA LEU A 68 4.47 6.38 2.77
C LEU A 68 5.86 6.74 3.31
N LEU A 69 6.66 5.75 3.68
CA LEU A 69 8.04 5.97 4.16
C LEU A 69 8.96 6.54 3.07
N ALA A 70 8.75 6.16 1.80
CA ALA A 70 9.53 6.70 0.68
C ALA A 70 9.23 8.19 0.39
N GLN A 71 8.15 8.74 0.95
CA GLN A 71 7.74 10.15 0.78
C GLN A 71 8.12 11.04 1.97
N LEU A 72 8.73 10.48 3.02
CA LEU A 72 9.20 11.24 4.18
C LEU A 72 10.40 12.10 3.82
#